data_AF-X0VA84-F1
#
_entry.id   AF-X0VA84-F1
#
_cell.length_a   1.000
_cell.length_b   1.000
_cell.length_c   1.000
_cell.angle_alpha   90.00
_cell.angle_beta   90.00
_cell.angle_gamma   90.00
#
_symmetry.space_group_name_H-M   'P 1'
#
loop_
_entity.id
_entity.type
_entity.pdbx_description
1 polymer ?
#
loop_
_entity_poly.entity_id
_entity_poly.type
_entity_poly.pdbx_seq_one_letter_code
_entity_poly.pdbx_strand_id
1 'polypeptide(L)' 'MVGKRPKTMAEILRQAVASDGRSIWRLARDADIHYPILYLFIKGDKSGHRRGLTLDSADKLAKALNLELRPKKKGR' A
#
# COMPACT_ATOMS: atom_id res chain seq x y z
N MET A 1 -19.69 11.97 19.46
CA MET A 1 -18.34 11.88 18.84
C MET A 1 -18.40 10.83 17.76
N VAL A 2 -18.26 11.18 16.47
CA VAL A 2 -18.17 10.18 15.41
C VAL A 2 -16.77 9.56 15.48
N GLY A 3 -16.66 8.33 15.99
CA GLY A 3 -15.38 7.63 16.07
C GLY A 3 -14.75 7.49 14.68
N LYS A 4 -13.46 7.84 14.55
CA LYS A 4 -12.73 7.70 13.28
C LYS A 4 -12.65 6.23 12.89
N ARG A 5 -13.16 5.86 11.71
CA ARG A 5 -13.05 4.48 11.19
C ARG A 5 -11.57 4.07 11.08
N PRO A 6 -11.21 2.82 11.42
CA PRO A 6 -9.85 2.34 11.26
C PRO A 6 -9.45 2.32 9.78
N LYS A 7 -8.19 2.66 9.49
CA LYS A 7 -7.64 2.61 8.13
C LYS A 7 -7.63 1.16 7.63
N THR A 8 -7.97 1.00 6.36
CA THR A 8 -7.80 -0.26 5.62
C THR A 8 -6.31 -0.53 5.35
N MET A 9 -5.97 -1.79 5.08
CA MET A 9 -4.60 -2.17 4.67
C MET A 9 -4.14 -1.39 3.43
N ALA A 10 -5.03 -1.19 2.46
CA ALA A 10 -4.71 -0.41 1.25
C ALA A 10 -4.36 1.04 1.56
N GLU A 11 -5.09 1.69 2.48
CA GLU A 11 -4.78 3.07 2.91
C GLU A 11 -3.45 3.14 3.65
N ILE A 12 -3.15 2.17 4.51
CA ILE A 12 -1.88 2.07 5.23
C ILE A 12 -0.72 1.94 4.25
N LEU A 13 -0.82 1.02 3.29
CA LEU A 13 0.20 0.83 2.26
C LEU A 13 0.39 2.09 1.39
N ARG A 14 -0.70 2.72 0.94
CA ARG A 14 -0.61 3.97 0.17
C ARG A 14 0.05 5.10 0.96
N GLN A 15 -0.26 5.20 2.25
CA GLN A 15 0.38 6.18 3.12
C GLN A 15 1.87 5.88 3.30
N ALA A 16 2.24 4.62 3.51
CA ALA A 16 3.64 4.21 3.62
C ALA A 16 4.42 4.54 2.33
N VAL A 17 3.86 4.25 1.14
CA VAL A 17 4.46 4.67 -0.13
C VAL A 17 4.63 6.19 -0.21
N ALA A 18 3.64 6.96 0.25
CA ALA A 18 3.74 8.42 0.24
C ALA A 18 4.84 8.96 1.19
N SER A 19 5.12 8.26 2.29
CA SER A 19 6.15 8.63 3.27
C SER A 19 7.54 8.10 2.95
N ASP A 20 7.67 7.15 2.02
CA ASP A 20 8.90 6.44 1.70
C ASP A 20 9.94 7.29 0.96
N GLY A 21 9.50 8.28 0.16
CA GLY A 21 10.38 9.20 -0.56
C GLY A 21 10.99 8.65 -1.86
N ARG A 22 10.96 7.34 -2.13
CA ARG A 22 11.35 6.80 -3.45
C ARG A 22 10.30 7.14 -4.51
N SER A 23 10.73 7.23 -5.77
CA SER A 23 9.80 7.30 -6.89
C SER A 23 9.00 5.99 -7.01
N ILE A 24 7.78 6.05 -7.56
CA ILE A 24 6.94 4.85 -7.79
C ILE A 24 7.71 3.82 -8.63
N TRP A 25 8.49 4.27 -9.61
CA TRP A 25 9.31 3.39 -10.43
C TRP A 25 10.39 2.66 -9.62
N ARG A 26 11.13 3.38 -8.76
CA ARG A 26 12.16 2.77 -7.91
C ARG A 26 11.55 1.79 -6.92
N LEU A 27 10.44 2.18 -6.27
CA LEU A 27 9.76 1.31 -5.33
C LEU A 27 9.17 0.06 -6.01
N ALA A 28 8.60 0.19 -7.21
CA ALA A 28 8.11 -0.94 -8.00
C ALA A 28 9.24 -1.95 -8.30
N ARG A 29 10.41 -1.44 -8.71
CA ARG A 29 11.60 -2.25 -8.95
C ARG A 29 12.08 -2.94 -7.68
N ASP A 30 12.24 -2.20 -6.58
CA ASP A 30 12.73 -2.75 -5.31
C ASP A 30 11.76 -3.81 -4.73
N ALA A 31 10.46 -3.63 -4.96
CA ALA A 31 9.43 -4.56 -4.53
C ALA A 31 9.18 -5.72 -5.51
N ASP A 32 9.85 -5.78 -6.67
CA ASP A 32 9.55 -6.77 -7.70
C ASP A 32 8.05 -6.77 -8.12
N ILE A 33 7.51 -5.58 -8.36
CA ILE A 33 6.14 -5.33 -8.80
C ILE A 33 6.18 -4.58 -10.14
N HIS A 34 5.37 -5.01 -11.10
CA HIS A 34 5.28 -4.33 -12.39
C HIS A 34 4.80 -2.88 -12.21
N TYR A 35 5.54 -1.91 -12.76
CA TYR A 35 5.29 -0.47 -12.53
C TYR A 35 3.83 -0.03 -12.73
N PRO A 36 3.14 -0.38 -13.85
CA PRO A 36 1.72 -0.11 -14.04
C PRO A 36 0.80 -0.56 -12.89
N ILE A 37 1.10 -1.69 -12.23
CA ILE A 37 0.31 -2.19 -11.11
C ILE A 37 0.45 -1.24 -9.93
N LEU A 38 1.70 -0.92 -9.54
CA LEU A 38 1.94 -0.01 -8.42
C LEU A 38 1.44 1.41 -8.73
N TYR A 39 1.60 1.87 -9.97
CA TYR A 39 1.08 3.16 -10.41
C TYR A 39 -0.45 3.25 -10.24
N LEU A 40 -1.19 2.25 -10.73
CA LEU A 40 -2.66 2.23 -10.62
C LEU A 40 -3.13 2.05 -9.17
N PHE A 41 -2.34 1.42 -8.31
CA PHE A 41 -2.62 1.32 -6.87
C PHE A 41 -2.47 2.68 -6.15
N ILE A 42 -1.45 3.46 -6.52
CA ILE A 42 -1.11 4.74 -5.86
C ILE A 42 -1.86 5.92 -6.46
N LYS A 43 -1.81 6.08 -7.79
CA LYS A 43 -2.35 7.24 -8.52
C LYS A 43 -3.75 7.01 -9.06
N GLY A 44 -4.06 5.76 -9.44
CA GLY A 44 -5.32 5.40 -10.09
C GLY A 44 -5.27 5.57 -11.60
N ASP A 45 -6.38 5.23 -12.26
CA ASP A 45 -6.57 5.43 -13.69
C ASP A 45 -7.02 6.85 -14.02
N LYS A 46 -7.33 7.10 -15.29
CA LYS A 46 -7.75 8.42 -15.79
C LYS A 46 -9.05 8.94 -15.16
N SER A 47 -9.86 8.07 -14.57
CA SER A 47 -11.09 8.43 -13.85
C SER A 47 -10.85 8.76 -12.37
N GLY A 48 -9.60 8.62 -11.89
CA GLY A 48 -9.25 8.76 -10.47
C GLY A 48 -9.51 7.48 -9.65
N HIS A 49 -9.96 6.40 -10.28
CA HIS A 49 -10.20 5.13 -9.60
C HIS A 49 -8.89 4.40 -9.33
N ARG A 50 -8.59 4.13 -8.04
CA ARG A 50 -7.39 3.40 -7.61
C ARG A 50 -7.66 1.90 -7.54
N ARG A 51 -6.81 1.12 -8.20
CA ARG A 51 -6.91 -0.34 -8.16
C ARG A 51 -6.46 -0.90 -6.81
N GLY A 52 -6.90 -2.13 -6.53
CA GLY A 52 -6.35 -2.95 -5.46
C GLY A 52 -5.03 -3.60 -5.85
N LEU A 53 -4.41 -4.31 -4.90
CA LEU A 53 -3.30 -5.22 -5.12
C LEU A 53 -3.74 -6.64 -4.82
N THR A 54 -3.07 -7.61 -5.44
CA THR A 54 -3.11 -9.00 -4.96
C THR A 54 -2.40 -9.09 -3.60
N LEU A 55 -2.67 -10.16 -2.83
CA LEU A 55 -1.99 -10.38 -1.56
C LEU A 55 -0.47 -10.54 -1.74
N ASP A 56 -0.03 -11.20 -2.82
CA ASP A 56 1.39 -11.34 -3.16
C ASP A 56 2.06 -9.99 -3.42
N SER A 57 1.46 -9.13 -4.24
CA SER A 57 1.99 -7.78 -4.47
C SER A 57 1.95 -6.91 -3.20
N ALA A 58 0.97 -7.10 -2.33
CA ALA A 58 0.91 -6.40 -1.05
C ALA A 58 2.03 -6.85 -0.10
N ASP A 59 2.33 -8.15 -0.03
CA ASP A 59 3.43 -8.71 0.77
C ASP A 59 4.80 -8.22 0.26
N LYS A 60 5.03 -8.29 -1.06
CA LYS A 60 6.21 -7.75 -1.71
C LYS A 60 6.42 -6.26 -1.41
N LEU A 61 5.36 -5.46 -1.54
CA LEU A 61 5.41 -4.03 -1.24
C LEU A 61 5.69 -3.78 0.25
N ALA A 62 5.08 -4.55 1.16
CA ALA A 62 5.31 -4.43 2.59
C ALA A 62 6.79 -4.71 2.95
N LYS A 63 7.39 -5.77 2.38
CA LYS A 63 8.82 -6.08 2.54
C LYS A 63 9.71 -4.95 2.05
N ALA A 64 9.43 -4.41 0.86
CA ALA A 64 10.21 -3.30 0.30
C ALA A 64 10.12 -2.02 1.15
N LEU A 65 9.00 -1.82 1.86
CA LEU A 65 8.75 -0.69 2.77
C LEU A 65 9.16 -0.98 4.22
N ASN A 66 9.75 -2.14 4.49
CA ASN A 66 10.10 -2.60 5.84
C ASN A 66 8.90 -2.57 6.81
N LEU A 67 7.74 -3.03 6.34
CA LEU A 67 6.50 -3.17 7.11
C LEU A 67 6.25 -4.65 7.44
N GLU A 68 5.54 -4.89 8.54
CA GLU A 68 5.11 -6.23 8.94
C GLU A 68 3.62 -6.29 9.28
N LEU A 69 3.02 -7.45 9.00
CA LEU A 69 1.66 -7.77 9.42
C LEU A 69 1.70 -8.25 10.87
N ARG A 70 0.92 -7.61 11.75
CA ARG A 70 0.80 -8.00 13.16
C ARG A 70 -0.63 -8.34 13.53
N PRO A 71 -0.87 -9.37 14.36
CA PRO A 71 -2.17 -9.61 14.97
C PRO A 71 -2.63 -8.38 15.75
N LYS A 72 -3.91 -8.03 15.61
CA LYS A 72 -4.51 -7.02 16.47
C LYS A 72 -4.60 -7.56 17.90
N LYS A 73 -4.28 -6.74 18.90
CA LYS A 73 -4.57 -7.09 20.30
C LYS A 73 -6.07 -7.39 20.42
N LYS A 74 -6.43 -8.57 20.96
CA LYS A 74 -7.82 -8.85 21.34
C LYS A 74 -8.22 -7.78 22.35
N GLY A 75 -9.31 -7.06 22.07
CA GLY A 75 -9.91 -6.18 23.09
C GLY A 75 -10.25 -7.04 24.31
N ARG A 76 -9.86 -6.58 25.50
CA ARG A 76 -10.45 -7.10 26.73
C ARG A 76 -11.89 -6.62 26.83
#